data_AF-K0RX47-F1
#
_entry.id   AF-K0RX47-F1
#
_cell.length_a   1.000
_cell.length_b   1.000
_cell.length_c   1.000
_cell.angle_alpha   90.00
_cell.angle_beta   90.00
_cell.angle_gamma   90.00
#
_symmetry.space_group_name_H-M   'P 1'
#
loop_
_entity.id
_entity.type
_entity.pdbx_description
1 polymer ?
#
loop_
_entity_poly.entity_id
_entity_poly.type
_entity_poly.pdbx_seq_one_letter_code
_entity_poly.pdbx_strand_id
1 'polypeptide(L)'
;GGGGDALAAGGPYPEDRAGATVGGSVCLEPGAYEFRIFDDYGDGICCDWGEGSYSLSFGETVVLGGGAFGLEETTAFSAPDTQQPQPTAVDGSGPGGGAGCLPVALELTFDQYPADVSWDVTRLDSGLVVSESPPYANLTATVEELCLPEGGYSFRIADDYGDGMCCAWGEGSYTLTSGGSVIMSGGEFGLEESSEFSLPV
;
A
#
# COMPACT_ATOMS: atom_id res chain seq x y z
N GLY A 1 -2.48 -29.31 -10.40
CA GLY A 1 -1.55 -28.58 -11.25
C GLY A 1 -1.24 -27.28 -10.56
N GLY A 2 0.05 -27.02 -10.30
CA GLY A 2 0.59 -25.71 -9.94
C GLY A 2 0.11 -25.06 -8.65
N GLY A 3 0.11 -25.76 -7.52
CA GLY A 3 0.01 -25.12 -6.20
C GLY A 3 1.41 -24.90 -5.65
N GLY A 4 1.81 -23.66 -5.42
CA GLY A 4 2.96 -23.38 -4.55
C GLY A 4 2.64 -23.89 -3.15
N ASP A 5 3.63 -24.47 -2.48
CA ASP A 5 3.44 -24.94 -1.10
C ASP A 5 3.11 -23.76 -0.18
N ALA A 6 2.06 -23.89 0.64
CA ALA A 6 1.71 -22.87 1.61
C ALA A 6 2.80 -22.78 2.69
N LEU A 7 3.42 -21.61 2.84
CA LEU A 7 4.47 -21.35 3.83
C LEU A 7 3.91 -21.20 5.25
N ALA A 8 2.67 -20.73 5.35
CA ALA A 8 1.88 -20.71 6.58
C ALA A 8 0.39 -20.85 6.23
N ALA A 9 -0.38 -21.43 7.13
CA ALA A 9 -1.82 -21.53 7.02
C ALA A 9 -2.46 -21.47 8.42
N GLY A 10 -3.69 -20.99 8.48
CA GLY A 10 -4.50 -20.92 9.69
C GLY A 10 -5.93 -21.41 9.43
N GLY A 11 -6.72 -21.49 10.50
CA GLY A 11 -8.10 -21.94 10.44
C GLY A 11 -8.27 -23.44 10.13
N PRO A 12 -9.52 -23.88 9.90
CA PRO A 12 -10.76 -23.11 10.09
C PRO A 12 -10.94 -22.70 11.55
N TYR A 13 -11.61 -21.57 11.79
CA TYR A 13 -11.83 -21.04 13.14
C TYR A 13 -13.26 -21.34 13.62
N PRO A 14 -13.43 -21.96 14.80
CA PRO A 14 -14.75 -22.30 15.31
C PRO A 14 -15.54 -21.05 15.78
N GLU A 15 -16.87 -21.15 15.77
CA GLU A 15 -17.79 -20.05 16.10
C GLU A 15 -17.60 -19.46 17.51
N ASP A 16 -17.05 -20.23 18.46
CA ASP A 16 -16.74 -19.75 19.81
C ASP A 16 -15.57 -18.74 19.84
N ARG A 17 -14.93 -18.49 18.70
CA ARG A 17 -13.95 -17.42 18.50
C ARG A 17 -14.52 -16.16 17.84
N ALA A 18 -15.84 -16.04 17.69
CA ALA A 18 -16.46 -14.82 17.16
C ALA A 18 -15.99 -13.57 17.92
N GLY A 19 -15.48 -12.57 17.19
CA GLY A 19 -14.92 -11.33 17.75
C GLY A 19 -13.53 -11.45 18.40
N ALA A 20 -12.93 -12.64 18.42
CA ALA A 20 -11.57 -12.82 18.92
C ALA A 20 -10.53 -12.51 17.83
N THR A 21 -9.46 -11.82 18.21
CA THR A 21 -8.29 -11.67 17.34
C THR A 21 -7.45 -12.94 17.37
N VAL A 22 -7.19 -13.50 16.19
CA VAL A 22 -6.23 -14.61 16.01
C VAL A 22 -5.04 -14.08 15.23
N GLY A 23 -3.83 -14.33 15.74
CA GLY A 23 -2.59 -13.91 15.09
C GLY A 23 -1.54 -15.01 15.13
N GLY A 24 -0.54 -14.89 14.26
CA GLY A 24 0.61 -15.76 14.18
C GLY A 24 1.75 -15.05 13.47
N SER A 25 2.96 -15.58 13.60
CA SER A 25 4.14 -15.09 12.90
C SER A 25 4.82 -16.22 12.14
N VAL A 26 5.31 -15.90 10.93
CA VAL A 26 6.11 -16.80 10.11
C VAL A 26 7.34 -16.04 9.62
N CYS A 27 8.49 -16.71 9.61
CA CYS A 27 9.68 -16.16 8.99
C CYS A 27 9.58 -16.37 7.48
N LEU A 28 9.63 -15.27 6.73
CA LEU A 28 9.70 -15.29 5.28
C LEU A 28 11.12 -14.92 4.86
N GLU A 29 11.64 -15.65 3.88
CA GLU A 29 12.82 -15.17 3.15
C GLU A 29 12.42 -13.92 2.35
N PRO A 30 13.38 -13.08 1.94
CA PRO A 30 13.06 -11.93 1.09
C PRO A 30 12.51 -12.41 -0.27
N GLY A 31 11.40 -11.83 -0.73
CA GLY A 31 10.77 -12.28 -1.97
C GLY A 31 9.31 -11.86 -2.10
N ALA A 32 8.71 -12.22 -3.25
CA ALA A 32 7.29 -12.00 -3.52
C ALA A 32 6.46 -13.19 -3.04
N TYR A 33 5.33 -12.89 -2.39
CA TYR A 33 4.42 -13.84 -1.79
C TYR A 33 2.97 -13.46 -2.09
N GLU A 34 2.07 -14.42 -1.91
CA GLU A 34 0.62 -14.20 -1.98
C GLU A 34 0.02 -14.49 -0.62
N PHE A 35 -0.80 -13.57 -0.13
CA PHE A 35 -1.72 -13.80 0.97
C PHE A 35 -3.07 -14.21 0.40
N ARG A 36 -3.71 -15.22 1.02
CA ARG A 36 -5.02 -15.74 0.63
C ARG A 36 -5.88 -15.91 1.85
N ILE A 37 -7.07 -15.33 1.82
CA ILE A 37 -8.10 -15.49 2.84
C ILE A 37 -9.39 -15.99 2.19
N PHE A 38 -10.13 -16.83 2.92
CA PHE A 38 -11.35 -17.48 2.47
C PHE A 38 -12.44 -17.25 3.50
N ASP A 39 -13.67 -17.10 3.02
CA ASP A 39 -14.88 -17.07 3.83
C ASP A 39 -15.92 -18.00 3.22
N ASP A 40 -16.48 -18.91 4.02
CA ASP A 40 -17.34 -20.01 3.54
C ASP A 40 -18.71 -19.50 3.06
N TYR A 41 -19.17 -18.35 3.58
CA TYR A 41 -20.48 -17.79 3.28
C TYR A 41 -20.40 -16.66 2.24
N GLY A 42 -19.22 -16.10 2.03
CA GLY A 42 -18.91 -15.09 1.03
C GLY A 42 -19.39 -13.70 1.41
N ASP A 43 -19.68 -13.47 2.69
CA ASP A 43 -20.00 -12.15 3.25
C ASP A 43 -18.77 -11.43 3.82
N GLY A 44 -17.59 -12.06 3.71
CA GLY A 44 -16.35 -11.53 4.22
C GLY A 44 -16.30 -11.59 5.75
N ILE A 45 -15.29 -10.94 6.32
CA ILE A 45 -15.19 -10.84 7.79
C ILE A 45 -15.74 -9.52 8.33
N CYS A 46 -16.15 -8.61 7.43
CA CYS A 46 -16.95 -7.40 7.69
C CYS A 46 -17.93 -7.13 6.54
N CYS A 47 -18.98 -6.29 6.64
CA CYS A 47 -19.37 -5.34 7.69
C CYS A 47 -20.79 -5.59 8.22
N ASP A 48 -21.57 -6.41 7.54
CA ASP A 48 -23.00 -6.59 7.84
C ASP A 48 -23.23 -7.47 9.07
N TRP A 49 -22.29 -8.37 9.37
CA TRP A 49 -22.40 -9.39 10.42
C TRP A 49 -21.29 -9.33 11.47
N GLY A 50 -20.43 -8.32 11.37
CA GLY A 50 -19.31 -8.08 12.28
C GLY A 50 -18.37 -7.01 11.74
N GLU A 51 -17.53 -6.47 12.62
CA GLU A 51 -16.49 -5.49 12.27
C GLU A 51 -15.12 -6.18 12.26
N GLY A 52 -15.02 -7.33 11.60
CA GLY A 52 -13.79 -8.11 11.52
C GLY A 52 -12.81 -7.53 10.51
N SER A 53 -11.52 -7.73 10.74
CA SER A 53 -10.48 -7.33 9.81
C SER A 53 -9.27 -8.25 9.92
N TYR A 54 -8.45 -8.27 8.88
CA TYR A 54 -7.14 -8.88 8.90
C TYR A 54 -6.07 -7.83 8.61
N SER A 55 -4.85 -8.08 9.07
CA SER A 55 -3.68 -7.32 8.68
C SER A 55 -2.44 -8.21 8.65
N LEU A 56 -1.52 -7.92 7.72
CA LEU A 56 -0.18 -8.48 7.69
C LEU A 56 0.80 -7.36 7.99
N SER A 57 1.81 -7.64 8.83
CA SER A 57 2.82 -6.67 9.20
C SER A 57 4.24 -7.25 9.18
N PHE A 58 5.21 -6.41 8.87
CA PHE A 58 6.63 -6.65 9.12
C PHE A 58 7.07 -5.75 10.27
N GLY A 59 7.30 -6.33 11.45
CA GLY A 59 7.54 -5.55 12.66
C GLY A 59 6.29 -4.76 13.05
N GLU A 60 6.42 -3.42 13.12
CA GLU A 60 5.32 -2.50 13.45
C GLU A 60 4.60 -1.95 12.20
N THR A 61 5.11 -2.22 11.00
CA THR A 61 4.56 -1.71 9.74
C THR A 61 3.53 -2.68 9.18
N VAL A 62 2.28 -2.23 9.04
CA VAL A 62 1.23 -2.96 8.31
C VAL A 62 1.49 -2.83 6.81
N VAL A 63 1.50 -3.94 6.09
CA VAL A 63 1.79 -4.02 4.65
C VAL A 63 0.65 -4.59 3.82
N LEU A 64 -0.39 -5.11 4.48
CA LEU A 64 -1.67 -5.49 3.88
C LEU A 64 -2.74 -5.43 4.97
N GLY A 65 -3.97 -5.10 4.61
CA GLY A 65 -5.13 -5.23 5.49
C GLY A 65 -6.43 -5.16 4.73
N GLY A 66 -7.49 -5.68 5.32
CA GLY A 66 -8.80 -5.73 4.69
C GLY A 66 -9.84 -6.45 5.55
N GLY A 67 -11.00 -6.70 4.96
CA GLY A 67 -12.07 -7.45 5.61
C GLY A 67 -13.32 -7.65 4.78
N ALA A 68 -13.59 -6.72 3.84
CA ALA A 68 -14.74 -6.77 2.95
C ALA A 68 -14.38 -7.53 1.66
N PHE A 69 -14.58 -8.84 1.66
CA PHE A 69 -14.35 -9.69 0.49
C PHE A 69 -15.47 -10.73 0.34
N GLY A 70 -15.54 -11.37 -0.82
CA GLY A 70 -16.52 -12.43 -1.08
C GLY A 70 -16.07 -13.77 -0.49
N LEU A 71 -16.07 -14.83 -1.31
CA LEU A 71 -15.63 -16.17 -0.88
C LEU A 71 -14.10 -16.26 -0.70
N GLU A 72 -13.33 -15.44 -1.40
CA GLU A 72 -11.88 -15.40 -1.31
C GLU A 72 -11.34 -14.01 -1.66
N GLU A 73 -10.19 -13.68 -1.08
CA GLU A 73 -9.33 -12.57 -1.50
C GLU A 73 -7.89 -13.07 -1.61
N THR A 74 -7.20 -12.66 -2.68
CA THR A 74 -5.78 -12.97 -2.89
C THR A 74 -5.05 -11.67 -3.18
N THR A 75 -4.05 -11.36 -2.35
CA THR A 75 -3.26 -10.13 -2.48
C THR A 75 -1.78 -10.47 -2.43
N ALA A 76 -1.02 -9.96 -3.39
CA ALA A 76 0.42 -10.13 -3.43
C ALA A 76 1.10 -9.15 -2.46
N PHE A 77 2.18 -9.59 -1.81
CA PHE A 77 3.05 -8.74 -1.00
C PHE A 77 4.51 -9.15 -1.15
N SER A 78 5.43 -8.26 -0.77
CA SER A 78 6.86 -8.57 -0.76
C SER A 78 7.40 -8.57 0.66
N ALA A 79 8.13 -9.64 1.01
CA ALA A 79 8.89 -9.66 2.24
C ALA A 79 10.21 -8.88 2.07
N PRO A 80 10.51 -7.92 2.96
CA PRO A 80 11.69 -7.08 2.86
C PRO A 80 12.97 -7.88 3.16
N ASP A 81 14.07 -7.52 2.49
CA ASP A 81 15.39 -8.06 2.80
C ASP A 81 15.94 -7.44 4.10
N THR A 82 15.94 -8.22 5.18
CA THR A 82 16.49 -7.83 6.49
C THR A 82 17.97 -8.19 6.66
N GLN A 83 18.60 -8.82 5.66
CA GLN A 83 20.03 -9.15 5.64
C GLN A 83 20.87 -8.17 4.80
N GLN A 84 20.24 -7.22 4.11
CA GLN A 84 20.97 -6.11 3.53
C GLN A 84 21.26 -5.06 4.61
N PRO A 85 22.52 -4.61 4.82
CA PRO A 85 22.78 -3.49 5.71
C PRO A 85 22.02 -2.27 5.18
N GLN A 86 20.95 -1.89 5.89
CA GLN A 86 20.26 -0.62 5.71
C GLN A 86 21.33 0.49 5.71
N PRO A 87 21.50 1.26 4.62
CA PRO A 87 22.42 2.39 4.63
C PRO A 87 21.90 3.38 5.67
N THR A 88 22.62 3.49 6.78
CA THR A 88 22.46 4.61 7.70
C THR A 88 22.58 5.89 6.90
N ALA A 89 21.52 6.70 6.92
CA ALA A 89 21.50 8.04 6.35
C ALA A 89 22.79 8.79 6.74
N VAL A 90 23.65 9.07 5.76
CA VAL A 90 24.76 10.01 5.95
C VAL A 90 24.84 10.89 4.71
N ASP A 91 24.48 12.14 4.96
CA ASP A 91 24.78 13.34 4.19
C ASP A 91 26.19 13.32 3.57
N GLY A 92 26.27 13.66 2.29
CA GLY A 92 27.50 14.17 1.68
C GLY A 92 28.12 13.32 0.57
N SER A 93 27.75 13.64 -0.67
CA SER A 93 28.66 13.90 -1.79
C SER A 93 29.86 12.94 -1.99
N GLY A 94 29.68 11.87 -2.78
CA GLY A 94 30.82 11.09 -3.30
C GLY A 94 30.39 10.12 -4.41
N PRO A 95 31.08 10.08 -5.57
CA PRO A 95 30.64 9.34 -6.75
C PRO A 95 31.13 7.89 -6.69
N GLY A 96 30.19 6.95 -6.60
CA GLY A 96 30.51 5.53 -6.63
C GLY A 96 29.23 4.70 -6.65
N GLY A 97 28.83 4.27 -7.84
CA GLY A 97 27.59 3.55 -8.11
C GLY A 97 27.38 2.33 -7.22
N GLY A 98 26.23 2.32 -6.58
CA GLY A 98 25.60 1.20 -5.89
C GLY A 98 24.13 1.55 -5.73
N ALA A 99 23.25 0.68 -6.24
CA ALA A 99 21.81 0.87 -6.38
C ALA A 99 21.16 1.50 -5.13
N GLY A 100 20.92 2.80 -5.20
CA GLY A 100 20.15 3.54 -4.22
C GLY A 100 18.69 3.56 -4.62
N CYS A 101 17.79 3.68 -3.65
CA CYS A 101 16.47 4.21 -3.96
C CYS A 101 16.55 5.72 -4.10
N LEU A 102 15.72 6.26 -4.98
CA LEU A 102 15.53 7.69 -5.14
C LEU A 102 14.41 8.12 -4.19
N PRO A 103 14.64 9.17 -3.37
CA PRO A 103 13.61 9.69 -2.50
C PRO A 103 12.49 10.29 -3.35
N VAL A 104 11.27 9.92 -3.03
CA VAL A 104 10.06 10.41 -3.67
C VAL A 104 9.13 10.89 -2.57
N ALA A 105 8.70 12.15 -2.62
CA ALA A 105 7.76 12.69 -1.64
C ALA A 105 6.39 12.88 -2.30
N LEU A 106 5.36 12.30 -1.71
CA LEU A 106 3.96 12.52 -2.06
C LEU A 106 3.36 13.47 -1.04
N GLU A 107 3.20 14.73 -1.42
CA GLU A 107 2.50 15.73 -0.63
C GLU A 107 1.01 15.66 -0.94
N LEU A 108 0.19 15.50 0.08
CA LEU A 108 -1.26 15.42 -0.01
C LEU A 108 -1.89 16.55 0.80
N THR A 109 -2.79 17.29 0.18
CA THR A 109 -3.77 18.15 0.86
C THR A 109 -5.12 17.52 0.64
N PHE A 110 -5.85 17.22 1.71
CA PHE A 110 -7.17 16.62 1.63
C PHE A 110 -8.24 17.70 1.55
N ASP A 111 -9.40 17.33 1.02
CA ASP A 111 -10.62 18.11 1.17
C ASP A 111 -11.31 17.79 2.51
N GLN A 112 -12.63 17.88 2.59
CA GLN A 112 -13.38 17.55 3.79
C GLN A 112 -13.39 16.05 4.13
N TYR A 113 -12.96 15.18 3.20
CA TYR A 113 -13.13 13.73 3.28
C TYR A 113 -11.82 12.96 3.06
N PRO A 114 -10.81 13.14 3.93
CA PRO A 114 -9.53 12.44 3.81
C PRO A 114 -9.66 10.91 3.82
N ALA A 115 -10.68 10.37 4.47
CA ALA A 115 -10.89 8.93 4.61
C ALA A 115 -11.24 8.22 3.30
N ASP A 116 -11.68 8.98 2.30
CA ASP A 116 -12.11 8.44 1.01
C ASP A 116 -10.91 8.32 0.05
N VAL A 117 -9.77 8.91 0.40
CA VAL A 117 -8.56 8.94 -0.45
C VAL A 117 -7.67 7.74 -0.17
N SER A 118 -7.32 7.03 -1.24
CA SER A 118 -6.29 5.98 -1.21
C SER A 118 -5.35 6.10 -2.40
N TRP A 119 -4.13 5.58 -2.30
CA TRP A 119 -3.19 5.57 -3.42
C TRP A 119 -2.27 4.35 -3.37
N ASP A 120 -1.73 3.98 -4.53
CA ASP A 120 -0.73 2.92 -4.66
C ASP A 120 0.33 3.29 -5.71
N VAL A 121 1.54 2.75 -5.52
CA VAL A 121 2.64 2.84 -6.48
C VAL A 121 3.00 1.43 -6.90
N THR A 122 2.85 1.17 -8.19
CA THR A 122 3.08 -0.13 -8.81
C THR A 122 4.27 -0.07 -9.77
N ARG A 123 5.15 -1.07 -9.76
CA ARG A 123 6.22 -1.17 -10.76
C ARG A 123 5.68 -1.60 -12.12
N LEU A 124 6.10 -0.92 -13.18
CA LEU A 124 5.67 -1.26 -14.55
C LEU A 124 6.29 -2.57 -15.07
N ASP A 125 7.49 -2.92 -14.60
CA ASP A 125 8.21 -4.10 -15.08
C ASP A 125 7.65 -5.42 -14.54
N SER A 126 7.10 -5.38 -13.33
CA SER A 126 6.71 -6.55 -12.54
C SER A 126 5.24 -6.54 -12.15
N GLY A 127 4.57 -5.39 -12.22
CA GLY A 127 3.21 -5.21 -11.70
C GLY A 127 3.13 -5.24 -10.17
N LEU A 128 4.27 -5.17 -9.47
CA LEU A 128 4.33 -5.24 -8.02
C LEU A 128 3.96 -3.89 -7.39
N VAL A 129 2.97 -3.86 -6.50
CA VAL A 129 2.72 -2.73 -5.60
C VAL A 129 3.90 -2.62 -4.62
N VAL A 130 4.60 -1.50 -4.66
CA VAL A 130 5.78 -1.22 -3.83
C VAL A 130 5.51 -0.20 -2.73
N SER A 131 4.37 0.49 -2.80
CA SER A 131 3.89 1.38 -1.75
C SER A 131 2.38 1.59 -1.89
N GLU A 132 1.70 1.82 -0.78
CA GLU A 132 0.27 2.14 -0.74
C GLU A 132 -0.04 3.08 0.44
N SER A 133 -1.19 3.75 0.37
CA SER A 133 -1.64 4.69 1.39
C SER A 133 -2.01 4.00 2.70
N PRO A 134 -1.66 4.57 3.87
CA PRO A 134 -2.34 4.25 5.11
C PRO A 134 -3.79 4.78 5.10
N PRO A 135 -4.66 4.34 6.02
CA PRO A 135 -5.96 4.96 6.19
C PRO A 135 -5.81 6.39 6.73
N TYR A 136 -6.53 7.33 6.14
CA TYR A 136 -6.52 8.73 6.55
C TYR A 136 -7.80 9.07 7.33
N ALA A 137 -7.67 9.84 8.42
CA ALA A 137 -8.83 10.30 9.19
C ALA A 137 -8.51 11.61 9.92
N ASN A 138 -9.40 12.59 9.79
CA ASN A 138 -9.27 13.90 10.46
C ASN A 138 -7.94 14.64 10.14
N LEU A 139 -7.40 14.45 8.94
CA LEU A 139 -6.21 15.14 8.44
C LEU A 139 -6.59 16.17 7.38
N THR A 140 -5.89 17.29 7.37
CA THR A 140 -6.00 18.30 6.30
C THR A 140 -4.89 18.18 5.26
N ALA A 141 -3.74 17.64 5.65
CA ALA A 141 -2.61 17.38 4.77
C ALA A 141 -1.66 16.35 5.39
N THR A 142 -0.89 15.66 4.56
CA THR A 142 0.21 14.76 4.96
C THR A 142 1.32 14.76 3.91
N VAL A 143 2.49 14.25 4.27
CA VAL A 143 3.58 13.98 3.33
C VAL A 143 4.04 12.55 3.53
N GLU A 144 4.01 11.77 2.44
CA GLU A 144 4.45 10.39 2.42
C GLU A 144 5.81 10.31 1.73
N GLU A 145 6.82 9.89 2.49
CA GLU A 145 8.21 9.79 2.03
C GLU A 145 8.48 8.36 1.55
N LEU A 146 8.65 8.19 0.25
CA LEU A 146 8.86 6.93 -0.43
C LEU A 146 10.32 6.77 -0.85
N CYS A 147 10.77 5.52 -0.87
CA CYS A 147 12.11 5.12 -1.29
C CYS A 147 11.96 4.15 -2.46
N LEU A 148 11.98 4.69 -3.68
CA LEU A 148 11.73 3.93 -4.91
C LEU A 148 13.02 3.77 -5.71
N PRO A 149 13.45 2.53 -6.04
CA PRO A 149 14.61 2.33 -6.93
C PRO A 149 14.40 2.94 -8.31
N GLU A 150 15.48 3.08 -9.07
CA GLU A 150 15.43 3.50 -10.46
C GLU A 150 14.53 2.56 -11.27
N GLY A 151 13.70 3.10 -12.16
CA GLY A 151 12.73 2.30 -12.91
C GLY A 151 11.45 3.03 -13.28
N GLY A 152 10.55 2.29 -13.93
CA GLY A 152 9.23 2.76 -14.32
C GLY A 152 8.16 2.36 -13.32
N TYR A 153 7.26 3.29 -13.02
CA TYR A 153 6.21 3.14 -12.02
C TYR A 153 4.87 3.66 -12.55
N SER A 154 3.78 3.10 -12.06
CA SER A 154 2.44 3.65 -12.13
C SER A 154 2.06 4.17 -10.75
N PHE A 155 1.67 5.43 -10.65
CA PHE A 155 1.02 5.98 -9.47
C PHE A 155 -0.48 6.01 -9.74
N ARG A 156 -1.26 5.44 -8.82
CA ARG A 156 -2.71 5.47 -8.82
C ARG A 156 -3.20 6.13 -7.54
N ILE A 157 -4.15 7.04 -7.68
CA ILE A 157 -4.89 7.65 -6.57
C ILE A 157 -6.37 7.46 -6.81
N ALA A 158 -7.12 7.12 -5.77
CA ALA A 158 -8.54 6.82 -5.82
C ALA A 158 -9.30 7.58 -4.73
N ASP A 159 -10.58 7.81 -5.02
CA ASP A 159 -11.56 8.45 -4.18
C ASP A 159 -12.85 7.64 -4.19
N ASP A 160 -13.31 7.19 -3.02
CA ASP A 160 -14.39 6.20 -2.90
C ASP A 160 -15.75 6.71 -3.43
N TYR A 161 -16.00 8.02 -3.36
CA TYR A 161 -17.28 8.63 -3.78
C TYR A 161 -17.24 9.22 -5.19
N GLY A 162 -16.04 9.38 -5.75
CA GLY A 162 -15.80 9.76 -7.12
C GLY A 162 -16.00 11.24 -7.42
N ASP A 163 -16.02 12.09 -6.40
CA ASP A 163 -15.92 13.54 -6.52
C ASP A 163 -14.46 14.03 -6.47
N GLY A 164 -13.53 13.12 -6.18
CA GLY A 164 -12.11 13.40 -6.13
C GLY A 164 -11.77 14.30 -4.94
N MET A 165 -10.55 14.82 -4.93
CA MET A 165 -10.08 15.65 -3.80
C MET A 165 -10.35 17.13 -3.99
N CYS A 166 -10.98 17.57 -5.09
CA CYS A 166 -11.23 18.98 -5.35
C CYS A 166 -12.65 19.29 -5.79
N CYS A 167 -13.23 20.24 -5.06
CA CYS A 167 -13.49 21.64 -5.45
C CYS A 167 -14.82 22.06 -4.82
N ALA A 168 -15.83 21.19 -4.92
CA ALA A 168 -17.14 21.41 -4.33
C ALA A 168 -17.12 21.25 -2.80
N TRP A 169 -16.27 20.36 -2.29
CA TRP A 169 -16.21 19.96 -0.88
C TRP A 169 -14.89 20.32 -0.19
N GLY A 170 -14.00 21.00 -0.89
CA GLY A 170 -12.70 21.43 -0.39
C GLY A 170 -11.69 21.52 -1.52
N GLU A 171 -10.54 22.11 -1.22
CA GLU A 171 -9.45 22.33 -2.16
C GLU A 171 -8.30 21.38 -1.80
N GLY A 172 -8.52 20.09 -2.03
CA GLY A 172 -7.49 19.06 -1.92
C GLY A 172 -6.69 18.91 -3.21
N SER A 173 -5.49 18.36 -3.07
CA SER A 173 -4.54 18.13 -4.16
C SER A 173 -3.45 17.15 -3.74
N TYR A 174 -2.77 16.57 -4.71
CA TYR A 174 -1.53 15.83 -4.49
C TYR A 174 -0.40 16.40 -5.35
N THR A 175 0.83 16.25 -4.89
CA THR A 175 2.05 16.51 -5.67
C THR A 175 3.09 15.46 -5.36
N LEU A 176 3.56 14.77 -6.41
CA LEU A 176 4.64 13.80 -6.32
C LEU A 176 5.94 14.46 -6.79
N THR A 177 6.98 14.42 -5.96
CA THR A 177 8.29 15.00 -6.27
C THR A 177 9.40 13.98 -6.09
N SER A 178 10.51 14.15 -6.82
CA SER A 178 11.75 13.39 -6.61
C SER A 178 12.95 14.28 -6.88
N GLY A 179 13.97 14.21 -6.03
CA GLY A 179 15.17 15.07 -6.15
C GLY A 179 14.86 16.57 -6.24
N GLY A 180 13.77 17.02 -5.60
CA GLY A 180 13.30 18.41 -5.63
C GLY A 180 12.61 18.84 -6.92
N SER A 181 12.34 17.92 -7.86
CA SER A 181 11.57 18.18 -9.08
C SER A 181 10.18 17.58 -8.98
N VAL A 182 9.16 18.31 -9.44
CA VAL A 182 7.79 17.79 -9.54
C VAL A 182 7.72 16.77 -10.67
N ILE A 183 7.29 15.56 -10.34
CA ILE A 183 6.98 14.49 -11.29
C ILE A 183 5.57 14.69 -11.84
N MET A 184 4.60 14.82 -10.93
CA MET A 184 3.19 15.00 -11.26
C MET A 184 2.44 15.68 -10.12
N SER A 185 1.27 16.23 -10.44
CA SER A 185 0.39 16.90 -9.49
C SER A 185 -1.04 16.86 -10.02
N GLY A 186 -2.01 16.74 -9.12
CA GLY A 186 -3.42 16.66 -9.47
C GLY A 186 -4.32 16.88 -8.27
N GLY A 187 -5.60 16.55 -8.42
CA GLY A 187 -6.62 16.70 -7.37
C GLY A 187 -8.04 16.65 -7.90
N GLU A 188 -8.26 17.03 -9.16
CA GLU A 188 -9.55 16.93 -9.85
C GLU A 188 -9.61 15.63 -10.67
N PHE A 189 -10.14 14.58 -10.08
CA PHE A 189 -10.41 13.30 -10.72
C PHE A 189 -11.78 12.76 -10.26
N GLY A 190 -12.28 11.72 -10.92
CA GLY A 190 -13.51 11.05 -10.50
C GLY A 190 -13.21 10.02 -9.42
N LEU A 191 -13.48 8.73 -9.71
CA LEU A 191 -13.18 7.63 -8.79
C LEU A 191 -11.68 7.32 -8.67
N GLU A 192 -10.91 7.56 -9.73
CA GLU A 192 -9.46 7.35 -9.71
C GLU A 192 -8.76 8.13 -10.83
N GLU A 193 -7.48 8.36 -10.62
CA GLU A 193 -6.52 8.81 -11.61
C GLU A 193 -5.27 7.92 -11.54
N SER A 194 -4.72 7.57 -12.69
CA SER A 194 -3.45 6.83 -12.78
C SER A 194 -2.52 7.49 -13.78
N SER A 195 -1.26 7.69 -13.41
CA SER A 195 -0.21 8.13 -14.35
C SER A 195 1.08 7.35 -14.15
N GLU A 196 1.78 7.14 -15.26
CA GLU A 196 3.10 6.51 -15.25
C GLU A 196 4.20 7.55 -15.10
N PHE A 197 5.23 7.21 -14.33
CA PHE A 197 6.45 8.00 -14.21
C PHE A 197 7.68 7.11 -14.25
N SER A 198 8.84 7.72 -14.47
CA SER A 198 10.12 7.02 -14.44
C SER A 198 11.09 7.78 -13.57
N LEU A 199 11.80 7.03 -12.74
CA LEU A 199 12.92 7.55 -11.97
C LEU A 199 14.21 7.32 -12.75
N PRO A 200 15.10 8.33 -12.82
CA PRO A 200 16.30 8.25 -13.64
C PRO A 200 17.19 7.07 -13.24
N VAL A 201 17.79 6.47 -14.27
CA VAL A 201 18.86 5.45 -14.18
C VAL A 201 20.25 6.09 -14.21
#